data_AF-A0A2T0V4Y6-F1
#
_entry.id   AF-A0A2T0V4Y6-F1
#
_cell.length_a   1.000
_cell.length_b   1.000
_cell.length_c   1.000
_cell.angle_alpha   90.00
_cell.angle_beta   90.00
_cell.angle_gamma   90.00
#
_symmetry.space_group_name_H-M   'P 1'
#
loop_
_entity.id
_entity.type
_entity.pdbx_description
1 polymer ?
#
loop_
_entity_poly.entity_id
_entity_poly.type
_entity_poly.pdbx_seq_one_letter_code
_entity_poly.pdbx_strand_id
1 'polypeptide(L)'
;MMYGKLSGAALAALVLSGCQSPEAERVTSPSLSYQPLEKRFVEPGCQREHCSEVTVSSLVFPDDPDLSDELKRRLLALAMDMTDAPADPPQEWDGYAEAFFARAGEDSEMLPQFMASEAQMEASVYAQHDGLLVLELTSYVYHAGQAHGLPSTAFMVIDERQSRAVSLDDMLLDGQDGAFQEALLQAHRRWMAEMGYDDQYVINWPLSESRNVAPLEDSWVVKFNVYEIAPYAVGQPELFIPFEDLEGVAKPRYLGQ
;
A
#
# COMPACT_ATOMS: atom_id res chain seq x y z
N MET A 1 -36.14 65.55 63.64
CA MET A 1 -36.98 64.47 63.09
C MET A 1 -36.99 64.66 61.58
N MET A 2 -36.07 64.01 60.83
CA MET A 2 -36.30 62.78 60.02
C MET A 2 -37.56 62.94 59.15
N TYR A 3 -37.52 62.90 57.81
CA TYR A 3 -36.99 61.90 56.84
C TYR A 3 -36.62 62.65 55.54
N GLY A 4 -35.77 62.24 54.59
CA GLY A 4 -35.23 60.94 54.18
C GLY A 4 -35.17 60.98 52.64
N LYS A 5 -33.96 61.11 52.06
CA LYS A 5 -33.67 60.98 50.62
C LYS A 5 -32.72 59.80 50.44
N LEU A 6 -32.98 58.89 49.49
CA LEU A 6 -32.00 58.00 48.79
C LEU A 6 -32.82 57.04 47.89
N SER A 7 -32.82 57.26 46.57
CA SER A 7 -31.97 56.62 45.55
C SER A 7 -32.52 55.27 45.09
N GLY A 8 -33.14 55.29 43.91
CA GLY A 8 -33.45 54.09 43.14
C GLY A 8 -32.19 53.54 42.47
N ALA A 9 -31.93 52.26 42.67
CA ALA A 9 -30.91 51.50 41.95
C ALA A 9 -31.57 50.82 40.75
N ALA A 10 -31.14 51.15 39.54
CA ALA A 10 -31.47 50.41 38.33
C ALA A 10 -30.47 49.26 38.17
N LEU A 11 -30.95 48.02 38.24
CA LEU A 11 -30.18 46.82 37.94
C LEU A 11 -30.13 46.63 36.41
N ALA A 12 -28.97 46.83 35.80
CA ALA A 12 -28.73 46.46 34.41
C ALA A 12 -28.30 44.99 34.36
N ALA A 13 -29.16 44.12 33.80
CA ALA A 13 -28.80 42.74 33.52
C ALA A 13 -28.01 42.68 32.21
N LEU A 14 -26.72 42.36 32.30
CA LEU A 14 -25.85 42.06 31.17
C LEU A 14 -26.13 40.62 30.72
N VAL A 15 -26.74 40.46 29.54
CA VAL A 15 -26.90 39.16 28.87
C VAL A 15 -25.64 38.91 28.05
N LEU A 16 -24.77 38.03 28.53
CA LEU A 16 -23.62 37.53 27.78
C LEU A 16 -24.11 36.52 26.74
N SER A 17 -24.23 36.95 25.49
CA SER A 17 -24.45 36.09 24.33
C SER A 17 -23.11 35.45 23.95
N GLY A 18 -22.87 34.21 24.41
CA GLY A 18 -21.73 33.41 23.97
C GLY A 18 -21.93 32.97 22.52
N CYS A 19 -21.00 33.32 21.64
CA CYS A 19 -20.92 32.74 20.31
C CYS A 19 -20.45 31.29 20.46
N GLN A 20 -21.37 30.32 20.30
CA GLN A 20 -20.99 28.95 20.02
C GLN A 20 -20.57 28.90 18.56
N SER A 21 -19.26 28.80 18.32
CA SER A 21 -18.75 28.36 17.03
C SER A 21 -19.28 26.94 16.78
N PRO A 22 -19.85 26.64 15.61
CA PRO A 22 -20.18 25.26 15.29
C PRO A 22 -18.86 24.49 15.20
N GLU A 23 -18.65 23.61 16.17
CA GLU A 23 -17.67 22.53 16.08
C GLU A 23 -17.96 21.81 14.75
N ALA A 24 -17.03 21.85 13.81
CA ALA A 24 -17.17 21.12 12.57
C ALA A 24 -17.41 19.65 12.93
N GLU A 25 -18.62 19.15 12.68
CA GLU A 25 -18.90 17.72 12.73
C GLU A 25 -17.82 17.05 11.88
N ARG A 26 -16.88 16.36 12.54
CA ARG A 26 -16.04 15.38 11.87
C ARG A 26 -17.02 14.38 11.30
N VAL A 27 -17.28 14.48 9.99
CA VAL A 27 -17.97 13.45 9.23
C VAL A 27 -17.05 12.23 9.32
N THR A 28 -17.23 11.43 10.36
CA THR A 28 -16.70 10.08 10.42
C THR A 28 -17.50 9.32 9.39
N SER A 29 -17.04 9.35 8.14
CA SER A 29 -17.46 8.36 7.16
C SER A 29 -17.25 6.98 7.82
N PRO A 30 -18.24 6.08 7.76
CA PRO A 30 -18.04 4.74 8.30
C PRO A 30 -16.81 4.14 7.61
N SER A 31 -15.87 3.64 8.42
CA SER A 31 -14.69 2.93 7.92
C SER A 31 -15.14 1.75 7.07
N LEU A 32 -14.46 1.53 5.95
CA LEU A 32 -14.74 0.46 5.01
C LEU A 32 -14.64 -0.89 5.73
N SER A 33 -15.65 -1.75 5.57
CA SER A 33 -15.70 -3.07 6.20
C SER A 33 -14.95 -4.09 5.32
N TYR A 34 -14.06 -4.88 5.93
CA TYR A 34 -13.35 -5.97 5.26
C TYR A 34 -13.31 -7.24 6.12
N GLN A 35 -13.14 -8.39 5.47
CA GLN A 35 -13.04 -9.70 6.10
C GLN A 35 -11.83 -10.47 5.55
N PRO A 36 -11.17 -11.32 6.36
CA PRO A 36 -10.07 -12.14 5.88
C PRO A 36 -10.53 -13.20 4.87
N LEU A 37 -9.69 -13.47 3.88
CA LEU A 37 -9.85 -14.51 2.86
C LEU A 37 -8.60 -15.38 2.83
N GLU A 38 -8.77 -16.66 3.15
CA GLU A 38 -7.69 -17.65 3.09
C GLU A 38 -7.93 -18.64 1.95
N LYS A 39 -6.92 -18.89 1.13
CA LYS A 39 -6.90 -19.97 0.14
C LYS A 39 -5.57 -20.71 0.20
N ARG A 40 -5.66 -22.03 0.01
CA ARG A 40 -4.49 -22.89 -0.17
C ARG A 40 -4.77 -23.90 -1.26
N PHE A 41 -3.89 -23.93 -2.25
CA PHE A 41 -3.90 -24.90 -3.34
C PHE A 41 -2.65 -25.75 -3.24
N VAL A 42 -2.80 -27.04 -3.51
CA VAL A 42 -1.70 -27.99 -3.55
C VAL A 42 -1.74 -28.70 -4.88
N GLU A 43 -0.57 -28.90 -5.48
CA GLU A 43 -0.39 -29.56 -6.76
C GLU A 43 -1.22 -30.86 -6.88
N PRO A 44 -2.16 -30.94 -7.83
CA PRO A 44 -3.04 -32.09 -7.98
C PRO A 44 -2.27 -33.39 -8.24
N GLY A 45 -2.58 -34.43 -7.46
CA GLY A 45 -2.00 -35.77 -7.68
C GLY A 45 -0.54 -35.93 -7.23
N CYS A 46 0.05 -34.93 -6.58
CA CYS A 46 1.40 -35.03 -6.05
C CYS A 46 1.50 -36.09 -4.94
N GLN A 47 2.44 -37.03 -5.09
CA GLN A 47 2.74 -38.09 -4.10
C GLN A 47 4.15 -37.97 -3.50
N ARG A 48 4.81 -36.82 -3.73
CA ARG A 48 6.17 -36.54 -3.27
C ARG A 48 6.16 -36.06 -1.83
N GLU A 49 7.33 -36.03 -1.20
CA GLU A 49 7.50 -35.49 0.17
C GLU A 49 7.19 -33.99 0.23
N HIS A 50 7.55 -33.26 -0.83
CA HIS A 50 7.25 -31.84 -0.99
C HIS A 50 6.45 -31.64 -2.28
N CYS A 51 5.26 -31.06 -2.14
CA CYS A 51 4.37 -30.74 -3.25
C CYS A 51 4.36 -29.24 -3.45
N SER A 52 4.25 -28.81 -4.70
CA SER A 52 4.16 -27.39 -5.00
C SER A 52 2.86 -26.81 -4.42
N GLU A 53 2.91 -25.58 -3.93
CA GLU A 53 1.75 -24.95 -3.31
C GLU A 53 1.57 -23.48 -3.71
N VAL A 54 0.31 -23.04 -3.65
CA VAL A 54 -0.08 -21.63 -3.76
C VAL A 54 -0.90 -21.28 -2.53
N THR A 55 -0.50 -20.23 -1.80
CA THR A 55 -1.22 -19.72 -0.64
C THR A 55 -1.65 -18.27 -0.86
N VAL A 56 -2.85 -17.93 -0.40
CA VAL A 56 -3.42 -16.58 -0.47
C VAL A 56 -3.98 -16.22 0.90
N SER A 57 -3.45 -15.17 1.52
CA SER A 57 -3.95 -14.53 2.74
C SER A 57 -4.36 -13.10 2.40
N SER A 58 -5.62 -12.89 2.01
CA SER A 58 -6.10 -11.62 1.48
C SER A 58 -7.27 -11.07 2.28
N LEU A 59 -7.87 -9.99 1.78
CA LEU A 59 -9.06 -9.36 2.32
C LEU A 59 -10.16 -9.37 1.26
N VAL A 60 -11.42 -9.35 1.70
CA VAL A 60 -12.58 -9.06 0.86
C VAL A 60 -13.38 -7.93 1.47
N PHE A 61 -14.00 -7.13 0.61
CA PHE A 61 -14.91 -6.04 0.96
C PHE A 61 -16.33 -6.49 0.62
N PRO A 62 -17.09 -7.06 1.57
CA PRO A 62 -18.38 -7.69 1.27
C PRO A 62 -19.42 -6.71 0.72
N ASP A 63 -19.31 -5.46 1.14
CA ASP A 63 -20.19 -4.37 0.73
C ASP A 63 -19.71 -3.67 -0.55
N ASP A 64 -18.52 -4.01 -1.05
CA ASP A 64 -17.89 -3.46 -2.26
C ASP A 64 -17.17 -4.55 -3.09
N PRO A 65 -17.92 -5.31 -3.90
CA PRO A 65 -17.35 -6.37 -4.73
C PRO A 65 -16.32 -5.87 -5.75
N ASP A 66 -16.46 -4.63 -6.24
CA ASP A 66 -15.53 -4.06 -7.22
C ASP A 66 -14.15 -3.82 -6.60
N LEU A 67 -14.09 -3.34 -5.36
CA LEU A 67 -12.85 -3.25 -4.59
C LEU A 67 -12.24 -4.63 -4.30
N SER A 68 -13.08 -5.62 -4.01
CA SER A 68 -12.61 -7.00 -3.79
C SER A 68 -11.97 -7.59 -5.05
N ASP A 69 -12.60 -7.36 -6.21
CA ASP A 69 -12.08 -7.81 -7.49
C ASP A 69 -10.82 -7.04 -7.91
N GLU A 70 -10.74 -5.74 -7.60
CA GLU A 70 -9.52 -4.96 -7.84
C GLU A 70 -8.34 -5.45 -6.98
N LEU A 71 -8.57 -5.70 -5.68
CA LEU A 71 -7.56 -6.27 -4.79
C LEU A 71 -7.06 -7.62 -5.30
N LYS A 72 -7.97 -8.51 -5.71
CA LYS A 72 -7.64 -9.80 -6.33
C LYS A 72 -6.77 -9.63 -7.57
N ARG A 73 -7.20 -8.77 -8.51
CA ARG A 73 -6.43 -8.50 -9.75
C ARG A 73 -5.03 -7.97 -9.46
N ARG A 74 -4.88 -7.08 -8.48
CA ARG A 74 -3.57 -6.52 -8.09
C ARG A 74 -2.64 -7.58 -7.49
N LEU A 75 -3.14 -8.45 -6.62
CA LEU A 75 -2.36 -9.56 -6.05
C LEU A 75 -1.92 -10.56 -7.13
N LEU A 76 -2.85 -10.95 -8.00
CA LEU A 76 -2.54 -11.84 -9.13
C LEU A 76 -1.48 -11.22 -10.03
N ALA A 77 -1.59 -9.92 -10.34
CA ALA A 77 -0.59 -9.21 -11.13
C ALA A 77 0.79 -9.16 -10.44
N LEU A 78 0.82 -8.96 -9.13
CA LEU A 78 2.05 -8.91 -8.36
C LEU A 78 2.75 -10.28 -8.27
N ALA A 79 2.00 -11.38 -8.40
CA ALA A 79 2.53 -12.74 -8.37
C ALA A 79 2.88 -13.30 -9.76
N MET A 80 2.83 -12.49 -10.82
CA MET A 80 3.26 -12.89 -12.16
C MET A 80 4.73 -12.56 -12.40
N ASP A 81 5.43 -13.50 -13.05
CA ASP A 81 6.76 -13.23 -13.59
C ASP A 81 6.66 -12.24 -14.75
N MET A 82 7.34 -11.10 -14.63
CA MET A 82 7.34 -10.05 -15.67
C MET A 82 8.00 -10.50 -16.98
N THR A 83 8.83 -11.54 -16.96
CA THR A 83 9.58 -11.99 -18.13
C THR A 83 8.81 -12.95 -19.04
N ASP A 84 7.81 -13.65 -18.49
CA ASP A 84 7.02 -14.68 -19.19
C ASP A 84 5.50 -14.54 -18.98
N ALA A 85 5.02 -13.31 -18.72
CA ALA A 85 3.60 -13.06 -18.49
C ALA A 85 2.75 -13.47 -19.73
N PRO A 86 1.71 -14.32 -19.55
CA PRO A 86 0.87 -14.75 -20.67
C PRO A 86 0.02 -13.58 -21.20
N ALA A 87 -0.38 -13.66 -22.47
CA ALA A 87 -1.21 -12.65 -23.12
C ALA A 87 -2.60 -12.47 -22.47
N ASP A 88 -3.10 -13.51 -21.79
CA ASP A 88 -4.32 -13.47 -20.98
C ASP A 88 -4.00 -14.01 -19.58
N PRO A 89 -3.66 -13.12 -18.62
CA PRO A 89 -3.28 -13.54 -17.27
C PRO A 89 -4.49 -14.05 -16.48
N PRO A 90 -4.31 -15.05 -15.59
CA PRO A 90 -5.38 -15.52 -14.73
C PRO A 90 -6.01 -14.38 -13.93
N GLN A 91 -7.34 -14.34 -13.91
CA GLN A 91 -8.12 -13.35 -13.15
C GLN A 91 -8.72 -13.93 -11.86
N GLU A 92 -8.59 -15.24 -11.67
CA GLU A 92 -9.13 -15.99 -10.53
C GLU A 92 -8.03 -16.82 -9.86
N TRP A 93 -8.18 -17.06 -8.56
CA TRP A 93 -7.21 -17.81 -7.75
C TRP A 93 -6.96 -19.21 -8.27
N ASP A 94 -8.03 -19.94 -8.61
CA ASP A 94 -7.94 -21.30 -9.16
C ASP A 94 -7.16 -21.32 -10.48
N GLY A 95 -7.44 -20.36 -11.37
CA GLY A 95 -6.75 -20.24 -12.66
C GLY A 95 -5.26 -19.92 -12.51
N TYR A 96 -4.88 -19.09 -11.53
CA TYR A 96 -3.47 -18.86 -11.20
C TYR A 96 -2.81 -20.12 -10.68
N ALA A 97 -3.44 -20.83 -9.75
CA ALA A 97 -2.90 -22.06 -9.19
C ALA A 97 -2.73 -23.16 -10.25
N GLU A 98 -3.70 -23.32 -11.16
CA GLU A 98 -3.61 -24.24 -12.29
C GLU A 98 -2.42 -23.91 -13.21
N ALA A 99 -2.24 -22.63 -13.58
CA ALA A 99 -1.11 -22.21 -14.40
C ALA A 99 0.23 -22.42 -13.69
N PHE A 100 0.30 -22.08 -12.40
CA PHE A 100 1.49 -22.28 -11.57
C PHE A 100 1.89 -23.76 -11.48
N PHE A 101 0.92 -24.66 -11.25
CA PHE A 101 1.19 -26.10 -11.17
C PHE A 101 1.50 -26.73 -12.52
N ALA A 102 0.92 -26.24 -13.62
CA ALA A 102 1.30 -26.68 -14.95
C ALA A 102 2.80 -26.44 -15.20
N ARG A 103 3.28 -25.23 -14.86
CA ARG A 103 4.70 -24.90 -14.94
C ARG A 103 5.57 -25.74 -14.00
N ALA A 104 5.16 -25.87 -12.74
CA ALA A 104 5.89 -26.68 -11.76
C ALA A 104 5.98 -28.17 -12.17
N GLY A 105 4.94 -28.69 -12.84
CA GLY A 105 4.92 -30.03 -13.42
C GLY A 105 6.01 -30.22 -14.48
N GLU A 106 6.11 -29.29 -15.43
CA GLU A 106 7.16 -29.29 -16.47
C GLU A 106 8.58 -29.29 -15.86
N ASP A 107 8.81 -28.43 -14.87
CA ASP A 107 10.12 -28.33 -14.20
C ASP A 107 10.46 -29.62 -13.43
N SER A 108 9.45 -30.25 -12.80
CA SER A 108 9.64 -31.48 -12.01
C SER A 108 10.11 -32.69 -12.82
N GLU A 109 9.90 -32.71 -14.14
CA GLU A 109 10.41 -33.77 -15.02
C GLU A 109 11.95 -33.78 -15.08
N MET A 110 12.57 -32.62 -14.86
CA MET A 110 14.02 -32.41 -14.99
C MET A 110 14.72 -32.17 -13.64
N LEU A 111 13.97 -32.00 -12.55
CA LEU A 111 14.50 -31.65 -11.23
C LEU A 111 14.38 -32.78 -10.21
N PRO A 112 15.22 -32.80 -9.15
CA PRO A 112 15.10 -33.74 -8.06
C PRO A 112 13.72 -33.68 -7.37
N GLN A 113 13.16 -34.85 -7.03
CA GLN A 113 11.79 -34.97 -6.49
C GLN A 113 11.54 -34.27 -5.14
N PHE A 114 12.60 -33.88 -4.41
CA PHE A 114 12.49 -33.13 -3.16
C PHE A 114 12.29 -31.61 -3.39
N MET A 115 12.45 -31.13 -4.62
CA MET A 115 12.20 -29.73 -4.95
C MET A 115 10.72 -29.51 -5.29
N ALA A 116 10.16 -28.42 -4.77
CA ALA A 116 8.80 -27.99 -5.01
C ALA A 116 8.77 -26.48 -5.23
N SER A 117 7.83 -26.01 -6.05
CA SER A 117 7.61 -24.59 -6.29
C SER A 117 6.63 -24.04 -5.25
N GLU A 118 6.75 -22.75 -4.92
CA GLU A 118 5.90 -22.08 -3.94
C GLU A 118 5.49 -20.70 -4.45
N ALA A 119 4.21 -20.36 -4.33
CA ALA A 119 3.74 -19.00 -4.51
C ALA A 119 2.90 -18.57 -3.31
N GLN A 120 3.20 -17.39 -2.78
CA GLN A 120 2.46 -16.77 -1.69
C GLN A 120 1.96 -15.40 -2.15
N MET A 121 0.73 -15.06 -1.78
CA MET A 121 0.13 -13.75 -1.97
C MET A 121 -0.51 -13.28 -0.67
N GLU A 122 -0.21 -12.06 -0.24
CA GLU A 122 -0.77 -11.49 0.98
C GLU A 122 -1.28 -10.06 0.76
N ALA A 123 -2.43 -9.73 1.34
CA ALA A 123 -2.87 -8.35 1.53
C ALA A 123 -3.10 -8.10 3.01
N SER A 124 -2.40 -7.11 3.55
CA SER A 124 -2.50 -6.71 4.96
C SER A 124 -2.77 -5.21 5.07
N VAL A 125 -3.38 -4.79 6.19
CA VAL A 125 -3.58 -3.36 6.47
C VAL A 125 -2.27 -2.78 6.96
N TYR A 126 -1.67 -1.90 6.15
CA TYR A 126 -0.43 -1.21 6.46
C TYR A 126 -0.68 0.03 7.33
N ALA A 127 -1.71 0.81 6.97
CA ALA A 127 -2.16 1.98 7.74
C ALA A 127 -3.65 2.23 7.51
N GLN A 128 -4.32 2.82 8.51
CA GLN A 128 -5.69 3.32 8.36
C GLN A 128 -5.85 4.60 9.18
N HIS A 129 -5.92 5.75 8.49
CA HIS A 129 -6.01 7.06 9.11
C HIS A 129 -6.68 8.06 8.16
N ASP A 130 -7.27 9.11 8.71
CA ASP A 130 -7.90 10.19 7.94
C ASP A 130 -8.90 9.73 6.86
N GLY A 131 -9.54 8.56 6.99
CA GLY A 131 -10.41 7.99 5.97
C GLY A 131 -9.67 7.44 4.74
N LEU A 132 -8.40 7.10 4.89
CA LEU A 132 -7.60 6.31 3.97
C LEU A 132 -7.39 4.92 4.58
N LEU A 133 -7.60 3.87 3.77
CA LEU A 133 -7.18 2.51 4.07
C LEU A 133 -6.02 2.17 3.14
N VAL A 134 -4.82 2.00 3.70
CA VAL A 134 -3.62 1.61 2.97
C VAL A 134 -3.40 0.12 3.16
N LEU A 135 -3.49 -0.63 2.06
CA LEU A 135 -3.12 -2.03 2.04
C LEU A 135 -1.70 -2.20 1.51
N GLU A 136 -0.90 -3.01 2.17
CA GLU A 136 0.32 -3.56 1.60
C GLU A 136 -0.01 -4.91 0.97
N LEU A 137 0.27 -5.02 -0.33
CA LEU A 137 0.14 -6.24 -1.11
C LEU A 137 1.53 -6.84 -1.27
N THR A 138 1.71 -8.10 -0.94
CA THR A 138 2.97 -8.81 -1.17
C THR A 138 2.75 -10.07 -1.98
N SER A 139 3.77 -10.44 -2.74
CA SER A 139 3.89 -11.76 -3.34
C SER A 139 5.28 -12.31 -3.07
N TYR A 140 5.39 -13.63 -3.01
CA TYR A 140 6.66 -14.34 -3.08
C TYR A 140 6.49 -15.54 -3.99
N VAL A 141 7.25 -15.58 -5.08
CA VAL A 141 7.18 -16.67 -6.06
C VAL A 141 8.53 -17.33 -6.18
N TYR A 142 8.56 -18.65 -5.98
CA TYR A 142 9.72 -19.49 -6.17
C TYR A 142 9.34 -20.67 -7.07
N HIS A 143 9.98 -20.77 -8.24
CA HIS A 143 9.93 -21.99 -9.03
C HIS A 143 11.10 -22.90 -8.65
N ALA A 144 10.81 -24.19 -8.47
CA ALA A 144 11.80 -25.20 -8.12
C ALA A 144 13.05 -25.08 -9.02
N GLY A 145 14.24 -25.12 -8.41
CA GLY A 145 15.51 -25.05 -9.12
C GLY A 145 16.04 -23.63 -9.35
N GLN A 146 15.26 -22.58 -9.07
CA GLN A 146 15.78 -21.21 -8.99
C GLN A 146 16.71 -21.06 -7.77
N ALA A 147 17.57 -20.03 -7.80
CA ALA A 147 18.50 -19.78 -6.69
C ALA A 147 17.80 -19.26 -5.43
N HIS A 148 16.73 -18.47 -5.61
CA HIS A 148 15.88 -17.92 -4.57
C HIS A 148 14.51 -17.59 -5.17
N GLY A 149 13.48 -17.36 -4.35
CA GLY A 149 12.23 -16.78 -4.83
C GLY A 149 12.34 -15.27 -5.04
N LEU A 150 11.28 -14.69 -5.59
CA LEU A 150 11.20 -13.27 -5.90
C LEU A 150 10.06 -12.65 -5.07
N PRO A 151 10.39 -11.86 -4.03
CA PRO A 151 9.41 -11.07 -3.33
C PRO A 151 9.05 -9.82 -4.15
N SER A 152 7.77 -9.50 -4.22
CA SER A 152 7.27 -8.24 -4.77
C SER A 152 6.29 -7.59 -3.81
N THR A 153 6.22 -6.26 -3.82
CA THR A 153 5.30 -5.46 -3.00
C THR A 153 4.65 -4.37 -3.85
N ALA A 154 3.39 -4.08 -3.56
CA ALA A 154 2.66 -2.92 -4.05
C ALA A 154 1.71 -2.39 -2.99
N PHE A 155 1.52 -1.08 -2.93
CA PHE A 155 0.47 -0.47 -2.13
C PHE A 155 -0.84 -0.39 -2.93
N MET A 156 -1.95 -0.61 -2.22
CA MET A 156 -3.29 -0.23 -2.67
C MET A 156 -3.86 0.77 -1.67
N VAL A 157 -3.87 2.04 -2.07
CA VAL A 157 -4.42 3.14 -1.26
C VAL A 157 -5.90 3.29 -1.61
N ILE A 158 -6.78 3.18 -0.62
CA ILE A 158 -8.23 3.33 -0.79
C ILE A 158 -8.67 4.61 -0.07
N ASP A 159 -9.29 5.54 -0.80
CA ASP A 159 -9.97 6.68 -0.16
C ASP A 159 -11.38 6.23 0.24
N GLU A 160 -11.57 5.98 1.53
CA GLU A 160 -12.82 5.45 2.10
C GLU A 160 -14.00 6.42 1.89
N ARG A 161 -13.72 7.71 1.64
CA ARG A 161 -14.75 8.71 1.32
C ARG A 161 -15.30 8.57 -0.09
N GLN A 162 -14.50 8.03 -1.00
CA GLN A 162 -14.84 7.83 -2.40
C GLN A 162 -15.18 6.35 -2.69
N SER A 163 -14.94 5.44 -1.74
CA SER A 163 -15.03 3.99 -1.91
C SER A 163 -14.31 3.51 -3.17
N ARG A 164 -13.06 3.96 -3.36
CA ARG A 164 -12.23 3.50 -4.49
C ARG A 164 -10.74 3.53 -4.17
N ALA A 165 -9.99 2.72 -4.89
CA ALA A 165 -8.55 2.86 -4.96
C ALA A 165 -8.16 4.19 -5.65
N VAL A 166 -7.08 4.80 -5.17
CA VAL A 166 -6.48 6.02 -5.72
C VAL A 166 -5.04 5.75 -6.16
N SER A 167 -4.67 6.27 -7.31
CA SER A 167 -3.31 6.21 -7.86
C SER A 167 -2.46 7.39 -7.39
N LEU A 168 -1.15 7.36 -7.67
CA LEU A 168 -0.29 8.53 -7.46
C LEU A 168 -0.85 9.78 -8.16
N ASP A 169 -1.35 9.66 -9.40
CA ASP A 169 -1.93 10.80 -10.14
C ASP A 169 -3.18 11.36 -9.46
N ASP A 170 -4.01 10.49 -8.87
CA ASP A 170 -5.16 10.91 -8.09
C ASP A 170 -4.75 11.71 -6.84
N MET A 171 -3.56 11.43 -6.30
CA MET A 171 -3.04 12.03 -5.07
C MET A 171 -2.24 13.32 -5.31
N LEU A 172 -1.58 13.45 -6.45
CA LEU A 172 -0.84 14.67 -6.83
C LEU A 172 -1.76 15.79 -7.32
N LEU A 173 -1.29 17.03 -7.19
CA LEU A 173 -1.83 18.17 -7.93
C LEU A 173 -1.43 18.06 -9.42
N ASP A 174 -2.28 18.59 -10.30
CA ASP A 174 -2.07 18.48 -11.75
C ASP A 174 -0.71 19.06 -12.18
N GLY A 175 0.08 18.27 -12.91
CA GLY A 175 1.38 18.67 -13.43
C GLY A 175 2.54 18.58 -12.42
N GLN A 176 2.31 18.04 -11.22
CA GLN A 176 3.33 17.96 -10.17
C GLN A 176 4.18 16.68 -10.19
N ASP A 177 4.07 15.83 -11.21
CA ASP A 177 4.90 14.62 -11.36
C ASP A 177 6.40 14.92 -11.23
N GLY A 178 6.89 15.97 -11.90
CA GLY A 178 8.30 16.37 -11.83
C GLY A 178 8.74 16.78 -10.41
N ALA A 179 7.88 17.53 -9.70
CA ALA A 179 8.17 17.94 -8.33
C ALA A 179 8.14 16.75 -7.36
N PHE A 180 7.25 15.77 -7.58
CA PHE A 180 7.27 14.51 -6.85
C PHE A 180 8.56 13.73 -7.08
N GLN A 181 9.04 13.63 -8.32
CA GLN A 181 10.32 12.96 -8.62
C GLN A 181 11.52 13.66 -7.95
N GLU A 182 11.50 14.99 -7.87
CA GLU A 182 12.54 15.73 -7.13
C GLU A 182 12.49 15.42 -5.63
N ALA A 183 11.30 15.36 -5.02
CA ALA A 183 11.11 14.97 -3.62
C ALA A 183 11.59 13.52 -3.36
N LEU A 184 11.26 12.59 -4.25
CA LEU A 184 11.73 11.20 -4.19
C LEU A 184 13.27 11.11 -4.30
N LEU A 185 13.89 11.93 -5.16
CA LEU A 185 15.34 12.01 -5.25
C LEU A 185 15.99 12.50 -3.95
N GLN A 186 15.37 13.44 -3.24
CA GLN A 186 15.86 13.86 -1.91
C GLN A 186 15.70 12.73 -0.88
N ALA A 187 14.57 12.03 -0.87
CA ALA A 187 14.37 10.85 -0.01
C ALA A 187 15.41 9.75 -0.28
N HIS A 188 15.74 9.51 -1.56
CA HIS A 188 16.78 8.56 -1.94
C HIS A 188 18.16 8.97 -1.41
N ARG A 189 18.52 10.25 -1.47
CA ARG A 189 19.78 10.76 -0.90
C ARG A 189 19.84 10.57 0.62
N ARG A 190 18.71 10.77 1.33
CA ARG A 190 18.61 10.51 2.78
C ARG A 190 18.82 9.03 3.08
N TRP A 191 18.09 8.15 2.38
CA TRP A 191 18.22 6.70 2.52
C TRP A 191 19.66 6.20 2.25
N MET A 192 20.31 6.70 1.19
CA MET A 192 21.72 6.38 0.88
C MET A 192 22.67 6.76 2.03
N ALA A 193 22.48 7.96 2.60
CA ALA A 193 23.29 8.43 3.72
C ALA A 193 23.07 7.59 4.99
N GLU A 194 21.83 7.19 5.28
CA GLU A 194 21.47 6.32 6.40
C GLU A 194 22.08 4.93 6.27
N MET A 195 22.10 4.38 5.06
CA MET A 195 22.70 3.08 4.76
C MET A 195 24.22 3.11 4.64
N GLY A 196 24.83 4.32 4.64
CA GLY A 196 26.27 4.49 4.47
C GLY A 196 26.77 4.21 3.05
N TYR A 197 25.89 4.32 2.06
CA TYR A 197 26.24 4.17 0.64
C TYR A 197 26.80 5.48 0.07
N ASP A 198 27.75 5.37 -0.84
CA ASP A 198 28.39 6.51 -1.51
C ASP A 198 27.87 6.68 -2.95
N ASP A 199 28.36 7.71 -3.63
CA ASP A 199 27.97 7.99 -5.02
C ASP A 199 28.34 6.86 -5.99
N GLN A 200 29.29 5.97 -5.65
CA GLN A 200 29.62 4.83 -6.49
C GLN A 200 28.53 3.77 -6.47
N TYR A 201 27.78 3.67 -5.37
CA TYR A 201 26.64 2.76 -5.28
C TYR A 201 25.55 3.13 -6.30
N VAL A 202 25.26 4.42 -6.48
CA VAL A 202 24.26 4.92 -7.45
C VAL A 202 24.61 4.59 -8.90
N ILE A 203 25.90 4.44 -9.23
CA ILE A 203 26.33 4.03 -10.58
C ILE A 203 25.80 2.65 -10.92
N ASN A 204 25.76 1.73 -9.95
CA ASN A 204 25.26 0.38 -10.14
C ASN A 204 23.76 0.26 -9.85
N TRP A 205 23.24 1.15 -9.01
CA TRP A 205 21.86 1.17 -8.55
C TRP A 205 21.27 2.58 -8.62
N PRO A 206 21.00 3.09 -9.83
CA PRO A 206 20.37 4.40 -9.98
C PRO A 206 18.95 4.35 -9.41
N LEU A 207 18.50 5.48 -8.87
CA LEU A 207 17.09 5.63 -8.49
C LEU A 207 16.21 5.39 -9.72
N SER A 208 15.31 4.42 -9.63
CA SER A 208 14.24 4.22 -10.59
C SER A 208 13.03 5.09 -10.25
N GLU A 209 12.22 5.42 -11.25
CA GLU A 209 10.88 5.93 -10.98
C GLU A 209 10.05 4.83 -10.30
N SER A 210 9.24 5.21 -9.31
CA SER A 210 8.32 4.28 -8.66
C SER A 210 6.95 4.93 -8.49
N ARG A 211 5.91 4.12 -8.70
CA ARG A 211 4.51 4.47 -8.42
C ARG A 211 3.95 3.68 -7.23
N ASN A 212 4.79 2.90 -6.57
CA ASN A 212 4.46 2.14 -5.38
C ASN A 212 4.58 3.03 -4.14
N VAL A 213 3.54 3.82 -3.91
CA VAL A 213 3.53 4.92 -2.94
C VAL A 213 2.27 4.90 -2.10
N ALA A 214 2.42 5.19 -0.82
CA ALA A 214 1.30 5.34 0.11
C ALA A 214 1.47 6.55 1.03
N PRO A 215 0.41 7.35 1.25
CA PRO A 215 0.36 8.32 2.33
C PRO A 215 0.23 7.63 3.68
N LEU A 216 1.06 8.03 4.64
CA LEU A 216 1.01 7.66 6.05
C LEU A 216 0.60 8.87 6.90
N GLU A 217 0.63 8.76 8.22
CA GLU A 217 0.17 9.83 9.12
C GLU A 217 1.01 11.11 9.06
N ASP A 218 2.31 11.02 8.73
CA ASP A 218 3.26 12.14 8.76
C ASP A 218 4.16 12.27 7.51
N SER A 219 4.06 11.33 6.58
CA SER A 219 4.93 11.20 5.42
C SER A 219 4.25 10.39 4.32
N TRP A 220 4.81 10.40 3.10
CA TRP A 220 4.54 9.37 2.11
C TRP A 220 5.70 8.37 2.12
N VAL A 221 5.37 7.09 2.01
CA VAL A 221 6.37 6.03 1.78
C VAL A 221 6.35 5.64 0.32
N VAL A 222 7.54 5.53 -0.29
CA VAL A 222 7.76 4.93 -1.61
C VAL A 222 8.58 3.66 -1.40
N LYS A 223 8.05 2.53 -1.84
CA LYS A 223 8.68 1.22 -1.63
C LYS A 223 9.16 0.64 -2.95
N PHE A 224 10.36 0.07 -2.92
CA PHE A 224 11.04 -0.50 -4.07
C PHE A 224 11.16 -2.01 -3.92
N ASN A 225 10.94 -2.73 -5.00
CA ASN A 225 11.16 -4.17 -5.07
C ASN A 225 12.66 -4.50 -5.08
N VAL A 226 12.97 -5.76 -4.78
CA VAL A 226 14.34 -6.26 -4.92
C VAL A 226 14.85 -5.97 -6.34
N TYR A 227 16.13 -5.62 -6.46
CA TYR A 227 16.78 -5.28 -7.73
C TYR A 227 16.35 -3.97 -8.42
N GLU A 228 15.44 -3.16 -7.85
CA GLU A 228 15.11 -1.86 -8.46
C GLU A 228 16.20 -0.81 -8.19
N ILE A 229 16.53 -0.58 -6.92
CA ILE A 229 17.53 0.42 -6.49
C ILE A 229 18.59 -0.16 -5.55
N ALA A 230 18.60 -1.49 -5.39
CA ALA A 230 19.52 -2.19 -4.50
C ALA A 230 19.62 -3.68 -4.86
N PRO A 231 20.73 -4.36 -4.52
CA PRO A 231 20.82 -5.80 -4.70
C PRO A 231 19.86 -6.53 -3.76
N TYR A 232 19.45 -7.75 -4.12
CA TYR A 232 18.53 -8.60 -3.35
C TYR A 232 18.81 -8.68 -1.85
N ALA A 233 20.09 -8.71 -1.46
CA ALA A 233 20.50 -8.82 -0.07
C ALA A 233 20.09 -7.62 0.80
N VAL A 234 19.81 -6.46 0.21
CA VAL A 234 19.27 -5.28 0.90
C VAL A 234 17.77 -5.42 1.16
N GLY A 235 17.08 -6.30 0.43
CA GLY A 235 15.63 -6.47 0.50
C GLY A 235 14.90 -5.44 -0.35
N GLN A 236 13.79 -4.93 0.18
CA GLN A 236 12.89 -3.98 -0.48
C GLN A 236 12.98 -2.60 0.20
N PRO A 237 13.76 -1.65 -0.36
CA PRO A 237 13.95 -0.34 0.25
C PRO A 237 12.65 0.45 0.41
N GLU A 238 12.54 1.16 1.53
CA GLU A 238 11.47 2.13 1.79
C GLU A 238 12.07 3.52 1.94
N LEU A 239 11.57 4.46 1.13
CA LEU A 239 11.97 5.86 1.13
C LEU A 239 10.82 6.71 1.65
N PHE A 240 11.07 7.48 2.70
CA PHE A 240 10.08 8.36 3.30
C PHE A 240 10.25 9.80 2.80
N ILE A 241 9.15 10.38 2.30
CA ILE A 241 9.04 11.77 1.87
C ILE A 241 8.17 12.49 2.91
N PRO A 242 8.74 13.39 3.74
CA PRO A 242 7.96 14.12 4.73
C PRO A 242 6.98 15.07 4.04
N PHE A 243 5.85 15.39 4.68
CA PHE A 243 4.83 16.25 4.09
C PHE A 243 5.35 17.64 3.66
N GLU A 244 6.36 18.17 4.35
CA GLU A 244 7.02 19.44 3.99
C GLU A 244 7.61 19.42 2.58
N ASP A 245 8.13 18.27 2.12
CA ASP A 245 8.67 18.08 0.77
C ASP A 245 7.54 17.91 -0.27
N LEU A 246 6.29 17.73 0.18
CA LEU A 246 5.10 17.50 -0.66
C LEU A 246 4.11 18.68 -0.64
N GLU A 247 4.40 19.75 0.10
CA GLU A 247 3.56 20.96 0.10
C GLU A 247 3.53 21.59 -1.30
N GLY A 248 2.33 21.78 -1.84
CA GLY A 248 2.16 22.25 -3.23
C GLY A 248 2.49 21.21 -4.30
N VAL A 249 2.78 19.97 -3.91
CA VAL A 249 2.97 18.81 -4.80
C VAL A 249 1.77 17.86 -4.69
N ALA A 250 1.47 17.42 -3.47
CA ALA A 250 0.32 16.57 -3.19
C ALA A 250 -0.96 17.39 -2.94
N LYS A 251 -2.12 16.79 -3.23
CA LYS A 251 -3.41 17.36 -2.82
C LYS A 251 -3.51 17.34 -1.28
N PRO A 252 -4.00 18.41 -0.63
CA PRO A 252 -4.03 18.52 0.84
C PRO A 252 -4.65 17.32 1.58
N ARG A 253 -5.68 16.72 0.96
CA ARG A 253 -6.37 15.51 1.44
C ARG A 253 -5.43 14.35 1.82
N TYR A 254 -4.30 14.22 1.13
CA TYR A 254 -3.33 13.15 1.31
C TYR A 254 -2.10 13.60 2.13
N LEU A 255 -2.19 14.78 2.75
CA LEU A 255 -1.22 15.33 3.71
C LEU A 255 -1.83 15.46 5.13
N GLY A 256 -2.95 14.76 5.39
CA GLY A 256 -3.70 14.87 6.65
C GLY A 256 -4.46 16.20 6.84
N GLN A 257 -4.71 16.96 5.76
CA GLN A 257 -5.33 18.30 5.78
C GLN A 257 -6.73 18.33 5.14
#